data_AF-A0A178E483-F1
#
_entry.id   AF-A0A178E483-F1
#
_cell.length_a   1.000
_cell.length_b   1.000
_cell.length_c   1.000
_cell.angle_alpha   90.00
_cell.angle_beta   90.00
_cell.angle_gamma   90.00
#
_symmetry.space_group_name_H-M   'P 1'
#
loop_
_entity.id
_entity.type
_entity.pdbx_description
1 polymer ?
#
loop_
_entity_poly.entity_id
_entity_poly.type
_entity_poly.pdbx_seq_one_letter_code
_entity_poly.pdbx_strand_id
1 'polypeptide(L)'
;MSDQLCGVCNTAPKKYKCPTCALPYCSLPCFKLHKPTHPPPSEASQTQPQQPQATTTTLPQPQPTHPAPAPPSYLKRKRDFSPLLTNPALQTLLKTQPALLPLLQRIYACTIEPSPEDEARRRRHDTSFRRGRGRGRGGRAGRARDEGRKWTAKKGDADAMGVLKRVREGKGEDGEREALGEFGEVVRGLFEGREGEAG
;
A
#
# COMPACT_ATOMS: atom_id res chain seq x y z
N MET A 1 41.40 31.42 -6.68
CA MET A 1 40.24 30.58 -6.29
C MET A 1 40.78 29.45 -5.44
N SER A 2 40.54 29.48 -4.13
CA SER A 2 41.11 28.50 -3.21
C SER A 2 40.28 27.22 -3.25
N ASP A 3 40.81 26.18 -3.88
CA ASP A 3 40.17 24.88 -3.90
C ASP A 3 40.23 24.28 -2.49
N GLN A 4 39.09 24.19 -1.82
CA GLN A 4 39.05 23.71 -0.44
C GLN A 4 39.26 22.20 -0.43
N LEU A 5 40.29 21.76 0.26
CA LEU A 5 40.63 20.35 0.43
C LEU A 5 39.61 19.64 1.33
N CYS A 6 39.54 18.32 1.18
CA CYS A 6 38.75 17.46 2.03
C CYS A 6 39.23 17.53 3.48
N GLY A 7 38.38 17.94 4.42
CA GLY A 7 38.70 18.00 5.85
C GLY A 7 38.80 16.64 6.55
N VAL A 8 38.77 15.53 5.80
CA VAL A 8 38.95 14.16 6.33
C VAL A 8 40.32 13.61 5.95
N CYS A 9 40.69 13.65 4.66
CA CYS A 9 41.98 13.16 4.19
C CYS A 9 43.00 14.26 3.87
N ASN A 10 42.59 15.51 3.70
CA ASN A 10 43.40 16.66 3.28
C ASN A 10 44.23 16.46 1.99
N THR A 11 44.02 15.38 1.24
CA THR A 11 44.81 15.05 0.04
C THR A 11 44.15 15.47 -1.27
N ALA A 12 42.83 15.56 -1.30
CA ALA A 12 42.06 15.80 -2.51
C ALA A 12 41.09 16.99 -2.33
N PRO A 13 40.73 17.68 -3.42
CA PRO A 13 39.75 18.76 -3.37
C PRO A 13 38.37 18.23 -2.97
N LYS A 14 37.57 19.08 -2.33
CA LYS A 14 36.22 18.73 -1.87
C LYS A 14 35.30 18.49 -3.06
N LYS A 15 34.48 17.45 -2.96
CA LYS A 15 33.42 17.15 -3.93
C LYS A 15 32.02 17.28 -3.32
N TYR A 16 31.91 17.08 -2.01
CA TYR A 16 30.65 17.06 -1.28
C TYR A 16 30.80 17.70 0.11
N LYS A 17 29.68 17.92 0.82
CA LYS A 17 29.62 18.49 2.18
C LYS A 17 28.75 17.64 3.09
N CYS A 18 29.13 17.50 4.36
CA CYS A 18 28.34 16.75 5.34
C CYS A 18 27.08 17.53 5.75
N PRO A 19 25.87 16.93 5.77
CA PRO A 19 24.64 17.62 6.20
C PRO A 19 24.61 17.93 7.71
N THR A 20 25.40 17.22 8.53
CA THR A 20 25.37 17.37 9.99
C THR A 20 26.32 18.45 10.51
N CYS A 21 27.46 18.68 9.85
CA CYS A 21 28.46 19.66 10.30
C CYS A 21 29.06 20.52 9.18
N ALA A 22 28.55 20.40 7.94
CA ALA A 22 29.05 21.10 6.76
C ALA A 22 30.53 20.83 6.37
N LEU A 23 31.20 19.85 7.00
CA LEU A 23 32.59 19.52 6.71
C LEU A 23 32.76 19.07 5.24
N PRO A 24 33.70 19.69 4.48
CA PRO A 24 33.92 19.35 3.07
C PRO A 24 34.67 18.02 2.92
N TYR A 25 34.20 17.13 2.06
CA TYR A 25 34.84 15.83 1.81
C TYR A 25 34.99 15.50 0.32
N CYS A 26 35.99 14.70 -0.04
CA CYS A 26 36.29 14.38 -1.45
C CYS A 26 35.45 13.21 -2.00
N SER A 27 35.08 12.23 -1.17
CA SER A 27 34.39 11.02 -1.62
C SER A 27 33.71 10.24 -0.50
N LEU A 28 32.86 9.26 -0.86
CA LEU A 28 32.16 8.38 0.07
C LEU A 28 33.02 7.68 1.15
N PRO A 29 34.27 7.21 0.90
CA PRO A 29 35.11 6.67 1.98
C PRO A 29 35.39 7.70 3.07
N CYS A 30 35.62 8.97 2.71
CA CYS A 30 35.79 10.04 3.68
C CYS A 30 34.50 10.33 4.46
N PHE A 31 33.34 10.21 3.81
CA PHE A 31 32.05 10.31 4.51
C PHE A 31 31.85 9.18 5.53
N LYS A 32 32.22 7.94 5.20
CA LYS A 32 32.09 6.79 6.11
C LYS A 32 33.02 6.90 7.33
N LEU A 33 34.24 7.43 7.16
CA LEU A 33 35.16 7.72 8.26
C LEU A 33 34.68 8.86 9.15
N HIS A 34 34.00 9.85 8.57
CA HIS A 34 33.51 11.02 9.28
C HIS A 34 32.15 10.81 9.98
N LYS A 35 31.27 9.99 9.41
CA LYS A 35 29.92 9.69 9.95
C LYS A 35 29.90 9.31 11.46
N PRO A 36 30.81 8.47 11.99
CA PRO A 36 30.82 8.11 13.41
C PRO A 36 31.34 9.21 14.33
N THR A 37 31.94 10.29 13.80
CA THR A 37 32.37 11.46 14.60
C THR A 37 31.19 12.34 15.02
N HIS A 38 30.00 12.13 14.44
CA HIS A 38 28.78 12.74 14.95
C HIS A 38 28.28 11.94 16.15
N PRO A 39 27.98 12.60 17.29
CA PRO A 39 27.25 11.91 18.35
C PRO A 39 25.95 11.35 17.76
N PRO A 40 25.51 10.14 18.17
CA PRO A 40 24.16 9.70 17.84
C PRO A 40 23.21 10.81 18.32
N PRO A 41 22.19 11.18 17.53
CA PRO A 41 21.28 12.25 17.93
C PRO A 41 20.54 11.81 19.19
N SER A 42 21.11 12.17 20.34
CA SER A 42 20.35 12.36 21.56
C SER A 42 19.31 13.42 21.24
N GLU A 43 18.07 13.08 21.53
CA GLU A 43 16.91 13.96 21.53
C GLU A 43 17.26 15.32 22.11
N ALA A 44 17.50 16.33 21.27
CA ALA A 44 17.37 17.75 21.57
C ALA A 44 17.71 18.58 20.34
N SER A 45 16.75 19.40 19.93
CA SER A 45 16.93 20.60 19.11
C SER A 45 17.29 20.39 17.64
N GLN A 46 16.26 20.26 16.81
CA GLN A 46 16.21 21.05 15.57
C GLN A 46 15.02 21.99 15.61
N THR A 47 15.37 23.26 15.53
CA THR A 47 14.60 24.48 15.62
C THR A 47 13.54 24.54 14.53
N GLN A 48 12.28 24.69 14.94
CA GLN A 48 11.21 25.23 14.10
C GLN A 48 11.48 26.70 13.76
N PRO A 49 11.07 27.19 12.58
CA PRO A 49 10.52 28.53 12.43
C PRO A 49 9.04 28.49 12.83
N GLN A 50 8.73 29.25 13.88
CA GLN A 50 7.45 29.54 14.53
C GLN A 50 6.17 29.35 13.69
N GLN A 51 5.20 28.62 14.27
CA GLN A 51 3.77 28.92 14.14
C GLN A 51 3.13 28.94 15.54
N PRO A 52 2.26 29.92 15.85
CA PRO A 52 1.70 30.11 17.19
C PRO A 52 0.76 28.98 17.62
N GLN A 53 0.84 28.68 18.92
CA GLN A 53 0.14 27.63 19.67
C GLN A 53 -1.39 27.80 19.70
N ALA A 54 -2.12 26.68 19.70
CA ALA A 54 -2.96 26.27 20.84
C ALA A 54 -3.68 24.91 20.61
N THR A 55 -3.34 23.94 21.47
CA THR A 55 -4.19 22.89 22.09
C THR A 55 -5.16 22.07 21.21
N THR A 56 -4.83 20.79 20.99
CA THR A 56 -5.52 19.63 21.62
C THR A 56 -4.93 18.32 21.11
N THR A 57 -4.55 17.46 22.04
CA THR A 57 -4.03 16.11 21.83
C THR A 57 -5.04 15.25 21.08
N THR A 58 -4.71 14.85 19.84
CA THR A 58 -5.38 13.73 19.16
C THR A 58 -4.31 12.89 18.48
N LEU A 59 -4.31 11.58 18.76
CA LEU A 59 -3.39 10.61 18.15
C LEU A 59 -3.38 10.77 16.60
N PRO A 60 -2.21 10.79 15.94
CA PRO A 60 -2.16 10.82 14.50
C PRO A 60 -2.66 9.48 13.95
N GLN A 61 -3.90 9.49 13.49
CA GLN A 61 -4.44 8.50 12.58
C GLN A 61 -3.48 8.40 11.38
N PRO A 62 -3.04 7.20 10.95
CA PRO A 62 -2.19 7.05 9.78
C PRO A 62 -2.98 7.59 8.58
N GLN A 63 -2.55 8.74 8.07
CA GLN A 63 -3.15 9.32 6.88
C GLN A 63 -2.83 8.38 5.72
N PRO A 64 -3.83 7.88 4.98
CA PRO A 64 -3.58 7.12 3.78
C PRO A 64 -2.85 8.04 2.80
N THR A 65 -1.60 7.72 2.50
CA THR A 65 -0.75 8.40 1.50
C THR A 65 -1.26 8.24 0.06
N HIS A 66 -2.43 7.64 -0.11
CA HIS A 66 -3.14 7.55 -1.37
C HIS A 66 -4.48 8.27 -1.23
N PRO A 67 -4.81 9.25 -2.10
CA PRO A 67 -6.17 9.74 -2.17
C PRO A 67 -7.08 8.54 -2.40
N ALA A 68 -8.12 8.39 -1.58
CA ALA A 68 -9.10 7.32 -1.76
C ALA A 68 -9.55 7.35 -3.23
N PRO A 69 -9.36 6.25 -3.99
CA PRO A 69 -9.75 6.23 -5.39
C PRO A 69 -11.23 6.60 -5.47
N ALA A 70 -11.55 7.57 -6.32
CA ALA A 70 -12.94 7.99 -6.51
C ALA A 70 -13.79 6.73 -6.75
N PRO A 71 -14.93 6.60 -6.05
CA PRO A 71 -15.74 5.40 -6.16
C PRO A 71 -16.08 5.17 -7.64
N PRO A 72 -15.91 3.93 -8.15
CA PRO A 72 -16.09 3.67 -9.57
C PRO A 72 -17.47 4.13 -10.05
N SER A 73 -17.54 4.79 -11.20
CA SER A 73 -18.78 5.38 -11.75
C SER A 73 -19.89 4.35 -12.03
N TYR A 74 -19.55 3.04 -12.07
CA TYR A 74 -20.52 1.95 -12.20
C TYR A 74 -21.22 1.57 -10.89
N LEU A 75 -20.76 2.06 -9.73
CA LEU A 75 -21.47 1.87 -8.47
C LEU A 75 -22.69 2.79 -8.45
N LYS A 76 -23.83 2.23 -8.84
CA LYS A 76 -25.13 2.94 -8.89
C LYS A 76 -25.57 3.47 -7.53
N ARG A 77 -25.07 2.90 -6.43
CA ARG A 77 -25.40 3.31 -5.05
C ARG A 77 -24.12 3.47 -4.27
N LYS A 78 -23.88 4.69 -3.79
CA LYS A 78 -22.87 4.95 -2.75
C LYS A 78 -23.56 4.74 -1.41
N ARG A 79 -23.01 3.87 -0.58
CA ARG A 79 -23.54 3.60 0.77
C ARG A 79 -22.47 3.95 1.78
N ASP A 80 -22.89 4.60 2.86
CA ASP A 80 -21.98 4.97 3.92
C ASP A 80 -21.71 3.76 4.82
N PHE A 81 -20.48 3.28 4.80
CA PHE A 81 -20.02 2.14 5.59
C PHE A 81 -19.43 2.55 6.95
N SER A 82 -19.41 3.85 7.27
CA SER A 82 -18.99 4.38 8.58
C SER A 82 -19.58 3.63 9.80
N PRO A 83 -20.89 3.28 9.85
CA PRO A 83 -21.44 2.57 11.01
C PRO A 83 -20.90 1.15 11.20
N LEU A 84 -20.28 0.52 10.19
CA LEU A 84 -19.62 -0.78 10.37
C LEU A 84 -18.42 -0.67 11.31
N LEU A 85 -17.64 0.41 11.20
CA LEU A 85 -16.40 0.60 11.96
C LEU A 85 -16.68 0.81 13.46
N THR A 86 -17.82 1.43 13.77
CA THR A 86 -18.28 1.68 15.14
C THR A 86 -18.98 0.45 15.76
N ASN A 87 -19.33 -0.56 14.96
CA ASN A 87 -20.06 -1.72 15.44
C ASN A 87 -19.16 -2.63 16.30
N PRO A 88 -19.54 -2.91 17.57
CA PRO A 88 -18.75 -3.76 18.45
C PRO A 88 -18.67 -5.21 17.98
N ALA A 89 -19.69 -5.72 17.27
CA ALA A 89 -19.69 -7.08 16.73
C ALA A 89 -18.57 -7.28 15.70
N LEU A 90 -18.34 -6.27 14.83
CA LEU A 90 -17.22 -6.32 13.88
C LEU A 90 -15.88 -6.34 14.62
N GLN A 91 -15.72 -5.52 15.66
CA GLN A 91 -14.48 -5.46 16.44
C GLN A 91 -14.20 -6.77 17.18
N THR A 92 -15.22 -7.39 17.77
CA THR A 92 -15.08 -8.70 18.41
C THR A 92 -14.70 -9.76 17.38
N LEU A 93 -15.35 -9.76 16.22
CA LEU A 93 -15.09 -10.72 15.15
C LEU A 93 -13.66 -10.62 14.61
N LEU A 94 -13.14 -9.41 14.42
CA LEU A 94 -11.74 -9.22 14.01
C LEU A 94 -10.73 -9.70 15.07
N LYS A 95 -11.12 -9.77 16.35
CA LYS A 95 -10.28 -10.31 17.43
C LYS A 95 -10.37 -11.82 17.53
N THR A 96 -11.55 -12.41 17.34
CA THR A 96 -11.76 -13.86 17.42
C THR A 96 -11.23 -14.57 16.19
N GLN A 97 -11.28 -13.91 15.01
CA GLN A 97 -10.99 -14.53 13.73
C GLN A 97 -9.75 -13.91 13.06
N PRO A 98 -8.53 -14.42 13.34
CA PRO A 98 -7.30 -13.87 12.78
C PRO A 98 -7.18 -14.06 11.26
N ALA A 99 -7.92 -15.00 10.67
CA ALA A 99 -7.95 -15.25 9.23
C ALA A 99 -8.74 -14.17 8.45
N LEU A 100 -9.63 -13.40 9.10
CA LEU A 100 -10.47 -12.43 8.40
C LEU A 100 -9.67 -11.22 7.90
N LEU A 101 -8.85 -10.64 8.77
CA LEU A 101 -8.04 -9.46 8.45
C LEU A 101 -7.13 -9.64 7.23
N PRO A 102 -6.27 -10.68 7.14
CA PRO A 102 -5.41 -10.88 5.99
C PRO A 102 -6.21 -11.12 4.70
N LEU A 103 -7.36 -11.80 4.79
CA LEU A 103 -8.26 -12.00 3.67
C LEU A 103 -8.86 -10.68 3.16
N LEU A 104 -9.34 -9.82 4.05
CA LEU A 104 -9.87 -8.50 3.68
C LEU A 104 -8.78 -7.61 3.08
N GLN A 105 -7.57 -7.65 3.63
CA GLN A 105 -6.42 -6.94 3.07
C GLN A 105 -6.06 -7.45 1.67
N ARG A 106 -6.10 -8.77 1.43
CA ARG A 106 -5.86 -9.37 0.10
C ARG A 106 -6.88 -8.89 -0.92
N ILE A 107 -8.16 -8.85 -0.54
CA ILE A 107 -9.26 -8.36 -1.39
C ILE A 107 -9.08 -6.86 -1.66
N TYR A 108 -8.78 -6.07 -0.63
CA TYR A 108 -8.55 -4.62 -0.77
C TYR A 108 -7.35 -4.31 -1.68
N ALA A 109 -6.27 -5.07 -1.56
CA ALA A 109 -5.07 -4.92 -2.39
C ALA A 109 -5.34 -5.18 -3.89
N CYS A 110 -6.37 -5.94 -4.26
CA CYS A 110 -6.79 -6.09 -5.66
C CYS A 110 -7.41 -4.80 -6.22
N THR A 111 -8.07 -4.00 -5.36
CA THR A 111 -8.77 -2.76 -5.71
C THR A 111 -7.87 -1.52 -5.71
N ILE A 112 -6.64 -1.65 -5.21
CA ILE A 112 -5.61 -0.61 -5.28
C ILE A 112 -4.80 -0.80 -6.56
N GLU A 113 -4.46 0.30 -7.23
CA GLU A 113 -3.54 0.27 -8.35
C GLU A 113 -2.17 -0.26 -7.88
N PRO A 114 -1.69 -1.40 -8.42
CA PRO A 114 -0.41 -1.93 -8.02
C PRO A 114 0.72 -0.99 -8.46
N SER A 115 1.76 -0.89 -7.63
CA SER A 115 3.00 -0.19 -8.01
C SER A 115 3.49 -0.69 -9.38
N PRO A 116 4.13 0.15 -10.21
CA PRO A 116 4.69 -0.28 -11.49
C PRO A 116 5.66 -1.47 -11.36
N GLU A 117 6.34 -1.61 -10.22
CA GLU A 117 7.19 -2.76 -9.92
C GLU A 117 6.38 -4.05 -9.68
N ASP A 118 5.27 -3.95 -8.94
CA ASP A 118 4.33 -5.06 -8.72
C ASP A 118 3.64 -5.46 -10.01
N GLU A 119 3.26 -4.49 -10.84
CA GLU A 119 2.69 -4.75 -12.15
C GLU A 119 3.72 -5.45 -13.04
N ALA A 120 4.98 -5.02 -13.04
CA ALA A 120 6.06 -5.69 -13.75
C ALA A 120 6.29 -7.12 -13.25
N ARG A 121 6.21 -7.36 -11.93
CA ARG A 121 6.31 -8.70 -11.33
C ARG A 121 5.15 -9.60 -11.77
N ARG A 122 3.92 -9.09 -11.72
CA ARG A 122 2.72 -9.79 -12.20
C ARG A 122 2.80 -10.09 -13.71
N ARG A 123 3.30 -9.16 -14.52
CA ARG A 123 3.53 -9.35 -15.97
C ARG A 123 4.55 -10.45 -16.25
N ARG A 124 5.65 -10.52 -15.49
CA ARG A 124 6.65 -11.61 -15.58
C ARG A 124 6.05 -12.98 -15.21
N HIS A 125 5.15 -13.00 -14.23
CA HIS A 125 4.42 -14.20 -13.83
C HIS A 125 3.41 -14.62 -14.92
N ASP A 126 2.55 -13.72 -15.42
CA ASP A 126 1.57 -14.02 -16.49
C ASP A 126 2.22 -14.53 -17.79
N THR A 127 3.36 -13.95 -18.18
CA THR A 127 4.10 -14.39 -19.37
C THR A 127 4.74 -15.76 -19.21
N SER A 128 5.04 -16.22 -17.99
CA SER A 128 5.59 -17.54 -17.73
C SER A 128 4.52 -18.65 -17.77
N PHE A 129 3.28 -18.41 -17.33
CA PHE A 129 2.18 -19.40 -17.49
C PHE A 129 1.69 -19.54 -18.94
N ARG A 130 1.91 -18.54 -19.80
CA ARG A 130 1.55 -18.60 -21.23
C ARG A 130 2.64 -19.15 -22.14
N ARG A 131 3.80 -19.54 -21.61
CA ARG A 131 4.87 -20.18 -22.41
C ARG A 131 4.85 -21.71 -22.33
N GLY A 132 3.91 -22.31 -21.60
CA GLY A 132 3.88 -23.76 -21.32
C GLY A 132 2.76 -24.58 -21.99
N ARG A 133 1.87 -23.99 -22.80
CA ARG A 133 0.78 -24.73 -23.46
C ARG A 133 0.53 -24.21 -24.88
N GLY A 134 1.30 -24.71 -25.85
CA GLY A 134 1.10 -24.31 -27.25
C GLY A 134 2.03 -25.04 -28.22
N ARG A 135 1.81 -26.34 -28.41
CA ARG A 135 2.13 -26.98 -29.69
C ARG A 135 1.26 -26.33 -30.77
N GLY A 136 1.87 -25.85 -31.84
CA GLY A 136 1.19 -25.73 -33.13
C GLY A 136 0.99 -24.32 -33.68
N ARG A 137 1.71 -24.07 -34.77
CA ARG A 137 1.30 -23.30 -35.98
C ARG A 137 0.68 -21.91 -35.78
N GLY A 138 1.49 -20.92 -36.14
CA GLY A 138 1.09 -19.85 -37.05
C GLY A 138 0.01 -18.89 -36.55
N GLY A 139 0.42 -17.71 -36.12
CA GLY A 139 -0.51 -16.61 -35.86
C GLY A 139 0.19 -15.28 -35.86
N ARG A 140 0.26 -14.64 -37.03
CA ARG A 140 0.67 -13.25 -37.25
C ARG A 140 -0.37 -12.29 -36.64
N ALA A 141 -0.54 -12.35 -35.32
CA ALA A 141 -1.25 -11.35 -34.52
C ALA A 141 -0.17 -10.73 -33.59
N GLY A 142 0.64 -9.79 -34.06
CA GLY A 142 0.15 -8.49 -34.53
C GLY A 142 -0.25 -7.67 -33.31
N ARG A 143 0.75 -7.19 -32.56
CA ARG A 143 0.76 -6.00 -31.69
C ARG A 143 -0.62 -5.52 -31.19
N ALA A 144 -1.40 -6.38 -30.55
CA ALA A 144 -2.54 -5.95 -29.76
C ALA A 144 -1.97 -5.27 -28.50
N ARG A 145 -1.90 -3.95 -28.62
CA ARG A 145 -1.52 -2.92 -27.66
C ARG A 145 -1.56 -3.39 -26.20
N ASP A 146 -0.48 -3.12 -25.48
CA ASP A 146 -0.23 -3.29 -24.04
C ASP A 146 -1.37 -2.78 -23.10
N GLU A 147 -2.40 -2.13 -23.64
CA GLU A 147 -3.56 -1.60 -22.92
C GLU A 147 -4.43 -2.66 -22.22
N GLY A 148 -4.50 -3.90 -22.73
CA GLY A 148 -5.24 -4.98 -22.03
C GLY A 148 -4.53 -5.55 -20.79
N ARG A 149 -3.25 -5.18 -20.59
CA ARG A 149 -2.39 -5.71 -19.52
C ARG A 149 -2.30 -4.78 -18.31
N LYS A 150 -2.71 -3.53 -18.46
CA LYS A 150 -2.69 -2.52 -17.40
C LYS A 150 -3.79 -2.79 -16.37
N TRP A 151 -3.51 -2.49 -15.11
CA TRP A 151 -4.54 -2.54 -14.07
C TRP A 151 -5.62 -1.48 -14.35
N THR A 152 -6.86 -1.81 -14.07
CA THR A 152 -8.00 -0.86 -14.10
C THR A 152 -8.87 -1.15 -12.89
N ALA A 153 -9.57 -0.15 -12.36
CA ALA A 153 -10.47 -0.33 -11.21
C ALA A 153 -11.48 -1.48 -11.45
N LYS A 154 -12.10 -1.54 -12.64
CA LYS A 154 -13.02 -2.62 -13.03
C LYS A 154 -12.36 -4.00 -13.00
N LYS A 155 -11.09 -4.11 -13.39
CA LYS A 155 -10.32 -5.36 -13.36
C LYS A 155 -9.93 -5.73 -11.93
N GLY A 156 -9.55 -4.75 -11.12
CA GLY A 156 -9.28 -4.93 -9.69
C GLY A 156 -10.49 -5.45 -8.93
N ASP A 157 -11.67 -4.86 -9.17
CA ASP A 157 -12.93 -5.31 -8.58
C ASP A 157 -13.33 -6.71 -9.06
N ALA A 158 -13.12 -7.02 -10.35
CA ALA A 158 -13.37 -8.36 -10.87
C ALA A 158 -12.44 -9.42 -10.23
N ASP A 159 -11.17 -9.07 -10.00
CA ASP A 159 -10.19 -9.92 -9.32
C ASP A 159 -10.55 -10.11 -7.83
N ALA A 160 -10.93 -9.03 -7.15
CA ALA A 160 -11.44 -9.04 -5.77
C ALA A 160 -12.67 -9.95 -5.62
N MET A 161 -13.63 -9.87 -6.56
CA MET A 161 -14.79 -10.77 -6.61
C MET A 161 -14.39 -12.22 -6.89
N GLY A 162 -13.34 -12.44 -7.70
CA GLY A 162 -12.77 -13.77 -7.93
C GLY A 162 -12.18 -14.40 -6.65
N VAL A 163 -11.51 -13.59 -5.82
CA VAL A 163 -11.00 -14.03 -4.50
C VAL A 163 -12.16 -14.39 -3.57
N LEU A 164 -13.17 -13.53 -3.46
CA LEU A 164 -14.37 -13.78 -2.66
C LEU A 164 -15.09 -15.07 -3.09
N LYS A 165 -15.23 -15.30 -4.39
CA LYS A 165 -15.82 -16.52 -4.95
C LYS A 165 -15.03 -17.76 -4.55
N ARG A 166 -13.70 -17.72 -4.68
CA ARG A 166 -12.81 -18.84 -4.33
C ARG A 166 -12.94 -19.24 -2.86
N VAL A 167 -12.99 -18.25 -1.97
CA VAL A 167 -13.14 -18.47 -0.52
C VAL A 167 -14.50 -19.11 -0.23
N ARG A 168 -15.57 -18.63 -0.89
CA ARG A 168 -16.92 -19.21 -0.75
C ARG A 168 -16.99 -20.66 -1.22
N GLU A 169 -16.27 -21.01 -2.28
CA GLU A 169 -16.14 -22.37 -2.82
C GLU A 169 -15.25 -23.29 -1.96
N GLY A 170 -14.68 -22.79 -0.86
CA GLY A 170 -13.82 -23.59 0.03
C GLY A 170 -12.40 -23.83 -0.51
N LYS A 171 -11.98 -23.07 -1.54
CA LYS A 171 -10.61 -23.07 -2.08
C LYS A 171 -9.68 -22.05 -1.38
N GLY A 172 -10.15 -21.46 -0.29
CA GLY A 172 -9.37 -20.55 0.56
C GLY A 172 -8.55 -21.31 1.60
N GLU A 173 -7.89 -20.56 2.47
CA GLU A 173 -7.23 -21.10 3.66
C GLU A 173 -8.27 -21.51 4.73
N ASP A 174 -7.89 -22.42 5.62
CA ASP A 174 -8.79 -22.94 6.66
C ASP A 174 -9.30 -21.79 7.56
N GLY A 175 -10.62 -21.76 7.77
CA GLY A 175 -11.29 -20.70 8.54
C GLY A 175 -11.62 -19.41 7.78
N GLU A 176 -11.08 -19.18 6.58
CA GLU A 176 -11.41 -17.99 5.76
C GLU A 176 -12.89 -17.96 5.34
N ARG A 177 -13.46 -19.12 5.02
CA ARG A 177 -14.86 -19.25 4.58
C ARG A 177 -15.85 -18.93 5.70
N GLU A 178 -15.57 -19.43 6.90
CA GLU A 178 -16.38 -19.19 8.09
C GLU A 178 -16.27 -17.73 8.54
N ALA A 179 -15.03 -17.22 8.60
CA ALA A 179 -14.73 -15.81 8.88
C ALA A 179 -15.54 -14.85 8.01
N LEU A 180 -15.51 -15.09 6.70
CA LEU A 180 -16.18 -14.25 5.71
C LEU A 180 -17.71 -14.43 5.78
N GLY A 181 -18.19 -15.60 6.18
CA GLY A 181 -19.59 -15.88 6.44
C GLY A 181 -20.12 -15.03 7.59
N GLU A 182 -19.47 -15.10 8.76
CA GLU A 182 -19.83 -14.32 9.94
C GLU A 182 -19.72 -12.81 9.69
N PHE A 183 -18.66 -12.36 9.01
CA PHE A 183 -18.52 -10.97 8.60
C PHE A 183 -19.70 -10.53 7.71
N GLY A 184 -20.12 -11.40 6.78
CA GLY A 184 -21.27 -11.16 5.93
C GLY A 184 -22.60 -11.04 6.70
N GLU A 185 -22.79 -11.84 7.75
CA GLU A 185 -23.97 -11.74 8.64
C GLU A 185 -23.98 -10.41 9.41
N VAL A 186 -22.85 -9.99 9.98
CA VAL A 186 -22.74 -8.69 10.68
C VAL A 186 -23.05 -7.53 9.73
N VAL A 187 -22.52 -7.58 8.51
CA VAL A 187 -22.78 -6.54 7.49
C VAL A 187 -24.25 -6.55 7.07
N ARG A 188 -24.84 -7.71 6.78
CA ARG A 188 -26.27 -7.82 6.43
C ARG A 188 -27.17 -7.30 7.53
N GLY A 189 -26.97 -7.76 8.77
CA GLY A 189 -27.77 -7.34 9.92
C GLY A 189 -27.76 -5.81 10.14
N LEU A 190 -26.63 -5.15 9.88
CA LEU A 190 -26.52 -3.70 10.05
C LEU A 190 -27.21 -2.88 8.94
N PHE A 191 -27.24 -3.41 7.71
CA PHE A 191 -27.72 -2.65 6.55
C PHE A 191 -29.08 -3.08 6.01
N GLU A 192 -29.50 -4.32 6.19
CA GLU A 192 -30.82 -4.82 5.78
C GLU A 192 -31.89 -4.42 6.81
N GLY A 193 -31.56 -4.38 8.10
CA GLY A 193 -32.49 -3.94 9.16
C GLY A 193 -32.91 -2.46 9.08
N ARG A 194 -32.18 -1.64 8.32
CA ARG A 194 -32.48 -0.21 8.12
C ARG A 194 -33.26 0.09 6.83
N GLU A 195 -33.40 -0.89 5.93
CA GLU A 195 -34.22 -0.75 4.71
C GLU A 195 -35.71 -0.99 4.98
N GLY A 196 -36.09 -1.43 6.19
CA GLY A 196 -37.48 -1.68 6.58
C GLY A 196 -38.22 -0.54 7.28
N GLU A 197 -37.57 0.59 7.60
CA GLU A 197 -38.18 1.71 8.36
C GLU A 197 -38.15 3.05 7.60
N ALA A 198 -38.00 3.00 6.27
CA ALA A 198 -38.11 4.16 5.39
C ALA A 198 -38.83 3.76 4.10
N GLY A 199 -40.11 3.40 4.24
CA GLY A 199 -41.04 3.12 3.15
C GLY A 199 -42.43 3.61 3.54
#